data_AF-A0A7X9PIH2-F1
#
_entry.id   AF-A0A7X9PIH2-F1
#
_cell.length_a   1.000
_cell.length_b   1.000
_cell.length_c   1.000
_cell.angle_alpha   90.00
_cell.angle_beta   90.00
_cell.angle_gamma   90.00
#
_symmetry.space_group_name_H-M   'P 1'
#
loop_
_entity.id
_entity.type
_entity.pdbx_description
1 polymer ?
#
loop_
_entity_poly.entity_id
_entity_poly.type
_entity_poly.pdbx_seq_one_letter_code
_entity_poly.pdbx_strand_id
1 'polypeptide(L)' 'QACQEMQAEEISSTVIGEKIMSELKNFDGVAYVRFASVYRQFRDVGEFMSELKDLLSKGKK' A
#
# COMPACT_ATOMS: atom_id res chain seq x y z
N GLN A 1 -0.46 16.83 -3.93
CA GLN A 1 0.75 17.48 -3.36
C GLN A 1 1.90 16.55 -3.05
N ALA A 2 1.71 15.23 -2.91
CA ALA A 2 2.75 14.29 -2.47
C ALA A 2 4.10 14.34 -3.22
N CYS A 3 4.11 14.55 -4.54
CA CYS A 3 5.36 14.60 -5.32
C CYS A 3 5.99 16.00 -5.38
N GLN A 4 5.26 17.08 -5.03
CA GLN A 4 5.76 18.46 -5.15
C GLN A 4 6.66 18.89 -3.98
N GLU A 5 6.59 18.18 -2.85
CA GLU A 5 7.42 18.49 -1.67
C GLU A 5 8.84 17.93 -1.78
N MET A 6 9.04 16.92 -2.64
CA MET A 6 10.37 16.39 -2.94
C MET A 6 11.03 17.26 -4.02
N GLN A 7 11.96 18.13 -3.63
CA GLN A 7 12.77 18.97 -4.54
C GLN A 7 13.82 18.16 -5.34
N ALA A 8 13.47 16.96 -5.81
CA ALA A 8 14.35 16.07 -6.55
C ALA A 8 13.90 15.99 -8.02
N GLU A 9 14.84 16.07 -8.98
CA GLU A 9 14.55 15.91 -10.42
C GLU A 9 14.01 14.50 -10.74
N GLU A 10 14.41 13.49 -9.97
CA GLU A 10 13.93 12.12 -10.07
C GLU A 10 13.47 11.60 -8.71
N ILE A 11 12.34 10.89 -8.70
CA ILE A 11 11.77 10.26 -7.51
C ILE A 11 11.73 8.76 -7.74
N SER A 12 12.31 8.00 -6.80
CA SER A 12 12.23 6.54 -6.84
C SER A 12 10.77 6.08 -6.78
N SER A 13 10.40 5.16 -7.68
CA SER A 13 9.07 4.57 -7.73
C SER A 13 8.68 3.87 -6.41
N THR A 14 9.66 3.37 -5.65
CA THR A 14 9.47 2.79 -4.32
C THR A 14 8.86 3.79 -3.34
N VAL A 15 9.33 5.05 -3.37
CA VAL A 15 8.83 6.11 -2.49
C VAL A 15 7.35 6.38 -2.76
N ILE A 16 6.98 6.45 -4.05
CA ILE A 16 5.59 6.66 -4.48
C ILE A 16 4.72 5.47 -4.08
N GLY A 17 5.20 4.24 -4.31
CA GLY A 17 4.48 3.02 -3.98
C GLY A 17 4.20 2.87 -2.49
N GLU A 18 5.18 3.18 -1.63
CA GLU A 18 5.00 3.17 -0.17
C GLU A 18 3.99 4.21 0.29
N LYS A 19 4.02 5.41 -0.29
CA LYS A 19 3.07 6.46 0.06
C LYS A 19 1.65 6.08 -0.35
N ILE A 20 1.47 5.55 -1.56
CA ILE A 20 0.17 5.05 -2.04
C ILE A 20 -0.34 3.92 -1.13
N MET A 21 0.50 2.97 -0.75
CA MET A 21 0.14 1.88 0.19
C MET A 21 -0.38 2.42 1.52
N SER A 22 0.27 3.44 2.08
CA SER A 22 -0.13 4.05 3.36
C SER A 22 -1.48 4.76 3.27
N GLU A 23 -1.71 5.51 2.19
CA GLU A 23 -2.98 6.22 1.97
C GLU A 23 -4.14 5.25 1.69
N LEU A 24 -3.94 4.29 0.78
CA LEU A 24 -4.96 3.30 0.41
C LEU A 24 -5.39 2.44 1.58
N LYS A 25 -4.46 2.09 2.48
CA LYS A 25 -4.75 1.29 3.68
C LYS A 25 -5.85 1.90 4.55
N ASN A 26 -5.92 3.23 4.63
CA ASN A 26 -6.90 3.95 5.45
C ASN A 26 -8.10 4.44 4.63
N PHE A 27 -7.95 4.54 3.31
CA PHE A 27 -8.98 5.06 2.41
C PHE A 27 -9.90 3.96 1.87
N ASP A 28 -9.33 2.90 1.29
CA ASP A 28 -10.08 1.82 0.64
C ASP A 28 -9.30 0.50 0.70
N GLY A 29 -9.83 -0.45 1.46
CA GLY A 29 -9.24 -1.78 1.62
C GLY A 29 -9.19 -2.60 0.32
N VAL A 30 -10.18 -2.48 -0.57
CA VAL A 30 -10.20 -3.20 -1.86
C VAL A 30 -9.13 -2.65 -2.80
N ALA A 31 -8.99 -1.32 -2.85
CA ALA A 31 -7.94 -0.68 -3.63
C ALA A 31 -6.54 -0.99 -3.08
N TYR A 32 -6.36 -1.01 -1.75
CA TYR A 32 -5.12 -1.43 -1.09
C TYR A 32 -4.72 -2.86 -1.51
N VAL A 33 -5.66 -3.81 -1.46
CA VAL A 33 -5.46 -5.22 -1.87
C VAL A 33 -5.00 -5.32 -3.31
N ARG A 34 -5.69 -4.62 -4.23
CA ARG A 34 -5.37 -4.62 -5.66
C ARG A 34 -3.98 -4.02 -5.94
N PHE A 35 -3.61 -2.98 -5.20
CA PHE A 35 -2.30 -2.35 -5.37
C PHE A 35 -1.18 -3.22 -4.78
N ALA A 36 -1.38 -3.71 -3.56
CA ALA A 36 -0.41 -4.52 -2.84
C ALA A 36 -0.08 -5.82 -3.59
N SER A 37 -1.07 -6.46 -4.24
CA SER A 37 -0.86 -7.71 -4.98
C SER A 37 0.18 -7.61 -6.08
N VAL A 38 0.29 -6.46 -6.74
CA VAL A 38 1.30 -6.19 -7.76
C VAL A 38 2.57 -5.59 -7.14
N TYR A 39 2.42 -4.63 -6.23
CA TYR A 39 3.55 -3.87 -5.68
C TYR A 39 4.50 -4.71 -4.83
N ARG A 40 3.97 -5.61 -3.98
CA ARG A 40 4.79 -6.47 -3.11
C ARG A 40 5.18 -7.81 -3.72
N GLN A 41 4.67 -8.14 -4.91
CA GLN A 41 4.86 -9.46 -5.54
C GLN A 41 4.74 -10.60 -4.52
N PHE A 42 3.60 -10.67 -3.83
CA PHE A 42 3.39 -11.75 -2.86
C PHE A 42 3.57 -13.08 -3.57
N ARG A 43 4.50 -13.89 -3.06
CA ARG A 43 4.80 -15.21 -3.62
C ARG A 43 3.72 -16.22 -3.25
N ASP A 44 2.98 -15.95 -2.18
CA ASP A 44 1.96 -16.85 -1.64
C ASP A 44 0.69 -16.08 -1.22
N VAL A 45 -0.47 -16.66 -1.56
CA VAL A 45 -1.80 -16.12 -1.23
C VAL A 45 -2.05 -16.14 0.29
N GLY A 46 -1.45 -17.07 1.03
CA GLY A 46 -1.55 -17.17 2.48
C GLY A 46 -0.86 -16.02 3.22
N GLU A 47 0.32 -15.60 2.76
CA GLU A 47 1.04 -14.43 3.30
C GLU A 47 0.21 -13.16 3.11
N PHE A 48 -0.34 -13.00 1.90
CA PHE A 48 -1.26 -11.91 1.56
C PHE A 48 -2.51 -11.88 2.44
N MET A 49 -3.17 -13.03 2.63
CA MET A 49 -4.39 -13.13 3.43
C MET A 49 -4.15 -12.87 4.92
N SER A 50 -2.97 -13.25 5.45
CA SER A 50 -2.59 -12.96 6.84
C SER A 50 -2.43 -11.46 7.05
N GLU A 51 -1.69 -10.78 6.17
CA GLU A 51 -1.44 -9.35 6.27
C GLU A 51 -2.72 -8.52 6.05
N LEU A 52 -3.65 -9.02 5.23
CA LEU A 52 -5.00 -8.49 5.08
C LEU A 52 -5.87 -8.63 6.32
N LYS A 53 -5.82 -9.78 6.99
CA LYS A 53 -6.62 -10.05 8.19
C LYS A 53 -6.24 -9.11 9.33
N ASP A 54 -4.94 -8.83 9.46
CA ASP A 54 -4.41 -7.85 10.41
C ASP A 54 -4.80 -6.41 10.07
N LEU A 55 -5.02 -6.12 8.79
CA LEU A 55 -5.46 -4.82 8.30
C LEU A 55 -6.97 -4.59 8.56
N LEU A 56 -7.79 -5.59 8.24
CA LEU A 56 -9.25 -5.56 8.42
C LEU A 56 -9.68 -5.63 9.88
N SER A 57 -8.89 -6.29 10.74
CA SER A 57 -9.17 -6.35 12.18
C SER A 57 -8.94 -5.03 12.91
N LYS A 58 -8.09 -4.15 12.38
CA LYS A 58 -7.82 -2.81 12.94
C LYS A 58 -8.87 -1.74 12.60
N GLY A 59 -9.73 -1.97 11.61
CA GLY A 59 -10.80 -1.04 11.20
C GLY A 59 -12.12 -1.15 11.98
N LYS A 60 -12.19 -1.97 13.06
CA LYS A 60 -13.41 -2.21 13.85
C LYS A 60 -13.49 -1.43 15.18
N LYS A 61 -12.82 -0.28 15.30
CA LYS A 61 -12.87 0.53 16.53
C LYS A 61 -13.44 1.91 16.28
#